data_AF-A0A090VHR4-F1
#
_entry.id   AF-A0A090VHR4-F1
#
_cell.length_a   1.000
_cell.length_b   1.000
_cell.length_c   1.000
_cell.angle_alpha   90.00
_cell.angle_beta   90.00
_cell.angle_gamma   90.00
#
_symmetry.space_group_name_H-M   'P 1'
#
loop_
_entity.id
_entity.type
_entity.pdbx_description
1 polymer ?
#
loop_
_entity_poly.entity_id
_entity_poly.type
_entity_poly.pdbx_seq_one_letter_code
_entity_poly.pdbx_strand_id
1 'polypeptide(L)'
;MTLMKNKLYRPFLATAICLLTLTACQEKTPKVYTEADINIIPKIEKVQINPGVFEFNENTTFVVSNDEQKNAATLLQDKFKLAANWDLAITDASEKSNIISFKEDKNLAEETYKLTVTDAQITIEASGNSGYLYAVQSLRQLLPTAIESKNVVSDISWEIPNIEIEDSPRFQYRGLMLDLSRHFFDAAYIKETIDAISMLKMNVLHLHLVDDQGWRIEIKKYPKLTEVGAWRVDQEDIPWNSRTKNSLMIKQLTVVF
;
A
#
# COMPACT_ATOMS: atom_id res chain seq x y z
N MET A 1 43.09 66.62 -27.70
CA MET A 1 41.65 66.67 -27.35
C MET A 1 41.09 65.26 -27.43
N THR A 2 41.60 64.32 -26.64
CA THR A 2 41.26 64.00 -25.24
C THR A 2 40.03 63.10 -25.15
N LEU A 3 40.33 61.80 -25.06
CA LEU A 3 39.45 60.71 -24.66
C LEU A 3 38.87 60.96 -23.26
N MET A 4 37.55 60.86 -23.07
CA MET A 4 36.95 60.59 -21.76
C MET A 4 35.44 60.26 -21.87
N LYS A 5 35.09 59.06 -22.37
CA LYS A 5 33.74 58.49 -22.20
C LYS A 5 33.85 56.97 -22.14
N ASN A 6 34.12 56.39 -20.97
CA ASN A 6 33.78 54.97 -20.67
C ASN A 6 34.12 54.47 -19.26
N LYS A 7 34.46 55.33 -18.29
CA LYS A 7 34.88 54.86 -16.95
C LYS A 7 33.82 54.83 -15.86
N LEU A 8 32.58 55.30 -16.08
CA LEU A 8 31.62 55.48 -14.98
C LEU A 8 30.55 54.38 -14.83
N TYR A 9 30.32 53.52 -15.83
CA TYR A 9 29.29 52.46 -15.75
C TYR A 9 29.83 51.06 -15.41
N ARG A 10 31.15 50.86 -15.47
CA ARG A 10 31.78 49.56 -15.16
C ARG A 10 31.72 49.14 -13.68
N PRO A 11 31.87 50.02 -12.66
CA PRO A 11 31.82 49.57 -11.27
C PRO A 11 30.40 49.29 -10.77
N PHE A 12 29.38 49.95 -11.34
CA PHE A 12 27.97 49.73 -10.99
C PHE A 12 27.37 48.48 -11.64
N LEU A 13 27.75 48.14 -12.87
CA LEU A 13 27.30 46.92 -13.52
C LEU A 13 27.94 45.67 -12.88
N ALA A 14 29.20 45.76 -12.45
CA ALA A 14 29.90 44.66 -11.78
C ALA A 14 29.37 44.40 -10.35
N THR A 15 28.93 45.43 -9.62
CA THR A 15 28.32 45.27 -8.29
C THR A 15 26.89 44.74 -8.36
N ALA A 16 26.11 45.13 -9.38
CA ALA A 16 24.77 44.57 -9.59
C ALA A 16 24.79 43.08 -9.97
N ILE A 17 25.77 42.64 -10.78
CA ILE A 17 25.96 41.23 -11.14
C ILE A 17 26.42 40.40 -9.91
N CYS A 18 27.24 40.98 -9.02
CA CYS A 18 27.71 40.31 -7.81
C CYS A 18 26.61 40.16 -6.72
N LEU A 19 25.64 41.08 -6.68
CA LEU A 19 24.45 40.95 -5.82
C LEU A 19 23.43 39.93 -6.34
N LEU A 20 23.32 39.76 -7.67
CA LEU A 20 22.44 38.78 -8.31
C LEU A 20 22.96 37.33 -8.23
N THR A 21 24.25 37.12 -7.96
CA THR A 21 24.83 35.78 -7.76
C THR A 21 24.70 35.23 -6.34
N LEU A 22 24.29 36.05 -5.36
CA LEU A 22 24.17 35.63 -3.96
C LEU A 22 22.77 35.12 -3.57
N THR A 23 21.78 35.22 -4.45
CA THR A 23 20.40 34.77 -4.19
C THR A 23 20.03 33.44 -4.88
N ALA A 24 20.99 32.75 -5.51
CA ALA A 24 20.72 31.56 -6.32
C ALA A 24 20.88 30.21 -5.58
N CYS A 25 21.37 30.20 -4.34
CA CYS A 25 21.39 28.98 -3.51
C CYS A 25 20.23 29.04 -2.51
N GLN A 26 19.03 28.79 -3.00
CA GLN A 26 17.91 28.41 -2.13
C GLN A 26 18.05 26.91 -1.87
N GLU A 27 18.88 26.54 -0.90
CA GLU A 27 18.93 25.16 -0.42
C GLU A 27 17.51 24.77 0.01
N LYS A 28 16.94 23.72 -0.60
CA LYS A 28 15.70 23.12 -0.11
C LYS A 28 15.99 22.64 1.30
N THR A 29 15.51 23.36 2.30
CA THR A 29 15.55 22.88 3.68
C THR A 29 14.80 21.55 3.73
N PRO A 30 15.46 20.45 4.15
CA PRO A 30 14.83 19.14 4.19
C PRO A 30 13.62 19.19 5.12
N LYS A 31 12.54 18.50 4.74
CA LYS A 31 11.33 18.43 5.55
C LYS A 31 11.68 17.80 6.90
N VAL A 32 11.35 18.49 7.98
CA VAL A 32 11.45 17.93 9.34
C VAL A 32 10.13 17.24 9.65
N TYR A 33 10.17 15.92 9.82
CA TYR A 33 9.00 15.13 10.14
C TYR A 33 8.72 15.13 11.64
N THR A 34 7.44 15.14 11.97
CA THR A 34 6.94 15.07 13.35
C THR A 34 5.96 13.91 13.50
N GLU A 35 5.54 13.61 14.73
CA GLU A 35 4.52 12.57 14.96
C GLU A 35 3.22 12.81 14.20
N ALA A 36 2.86 14.08 13.95
CA ALA A 36 1.67 14.44 13.18
C ALA A 36 1.77 14.11 11.69
N ASP A 37 2.98 13.92 11.16
CA ASP A 37 3.21 13.50 9.78
C ASP A 37 3.05 11.98 9.59
N ILE A 38 3.15 11.19 10.68
CA ILE A 38 3.10 9.73 10.62
C ILE A 38 1.64 9.24 10.66
N ASN A 39 1.08 8.99 9.48
CA ASN A 39 -0.31 8.59 9.31
C ASN A 39 -0.47 7.09 9.00
N ILE A 40 0.13 6.23 9.83
CA ILE A 40 0.01 4.78 9.68
C ILE A 40 -1.23 4.27 10.43
N ILE A 41 -2.07 3.53 9.70
CA ILE A 41 -3.27 2.85 10.18
C ILE A 41 -3.14 1.34 9.91
N PRO A 42 -3.36 0.46 10.91
CA PRO A 42 -3.63 0.75 12.31
C PRO A 42 -2.46 1.44 13.03
N LYS A 43 -2.75 2.07 14.18
CA LYS A 43 -1.72 2.73 14.99
C LYS A 43 -0.65 1.71 15.41
N ILE A 44 0.59 2.02 15.07
CA ILE A 44 1.78 1.22 15.42
C ILE A 44 2.07 1.24 16.92
N GLU A 45 2.66 0.16 17.42
CA GLU A 45 2.97 -0.01 18.85
C GLU A 45 4.07 0.94 19.34
N LYS A 46 5.23 0.98 18.68
CA LYS A 46 6.34 1.87 19.00
C LYS A 46 6.86 2.58 17.76
N VAL A 47 7.21 3.85 17.94
CA VAL A 47 7.76 4.70 16.89
C VAL A 47 8.79 5.66 17.45
N GLN A 48 9.90 5.83 16.74
CA GLN A 48 10.89 6.87 17.00
C GLN A 48 11.26 7.52 15.68
N ILE A 49 11.04 8.84 15.59
CA ILE A 49 11.35 9.63 14.39
C ILE A 49 12.75 10.23 14.58
N ASN A 50 13.59 10.08 13.57
CA ASN A 50 14.94 10.61 13.54
C ASN A 50 15.06 11.70 12.46
N PRO A 51 16.01 12.65 12.59
CA PRO A 51 16.28 13.61 11.51
C PRO A 51 16.73 12.92 10.23
N GLY A 52 16.37 13.52 9.09
CA GLY A 52 16.74 13.02 7.77
C GLY A 52 15.61 12.27 7.08
N VAL A 53 15.86 11.88 5.82
CA VAL A 53 14.89 11.26 4.94
C VAL A 53 15.57 10.22 4.07
N PHE A 54 14.85 9.14 3.79
CA PHE A 54 15.23 8.21 2.73
C PHE A 54 14.49 8.59 1.44
N GLU A 55 15.23 8.89 0.39
CA GLU A 55 14.68 9.20 -0.93
C GLU A 55 14.80 7.97 -1.86
N PHE A 56 13.66 7.44 -2.29
CA PHE A 56 13.57 6.39 -3.29
C PHE A 56 13.86 6.97 -4.68
N ASN A 57 14.53 6.17 -5.52
CA ASN A 57 14.83 6.51 -6.90
C ASN A 57 14.85 5.24 -7.78
N GLU A 58 15.04 5.41 -9.08
CA GLU A 58 15.07 4.31 -10.06
C GLU A 58 16.17 3.26 -9.80
N ASN A 59 17.18 3.57 -8.99
CA ASN A 59 18.26 2.66 -8.61
C ASN A 59 18.05 1.99 -7.25
N THR A 60 16.96 2.31 -6.54
CA THR A 60 16.62 1.65 -5.27
C THR A 60 16.52 0.14 -5.50
N THR A 61 17.23 -0.63 -4.68
CA THR A 61 17.32 -2.10 -4.84
C THR A 61 16.76 -2.80 -3.61
N PHE A 62 15.89 -3.78 -3.82
CA PHE A 62 15.44 -4.70 -2.79
C PHE A 62 16.45 -5.84 -2.62
N VAL A 63 16.86 -6.09 -1.37
CA VAL A 63 17.79 -7.17 -1.03
C VAL A 63 17.05 -8.21 -0.21
N VAL A 64 16.89 -9.42 -0.75
CA VAL A 64 16.09 -10.52 -0.18
C VAL A 64 16.87 -11.84 -0.24
N SER A 65 16.69 -12.72 0.73
CA SER A 65 17.37 -14.02 0.83
C SER A 65 16.46 -15.24 0.65
N ASN A 66 15.14 -15.05 0.62
CA ASN A 66 14.17 -16.14 0.46
C ASN A 66 12.87 -15.69 -0.22
N ASP A 67 11.99 -16.66 -0.53
CA ASP A 67 10.73 -16.42 -1.25
C ASP A 67 9.73 -15.58 -0.46
N GLU A 68 9.67 -15.70 0.87
CA GLU A 68 8.77 -14.91 1.70
C GLU A 68 9.10 -13.42 1.63
N GLN A 69 10.38 -13.09 1.73
CA GLN A 69 10.89 -11.73 1.57
C GLN A 69 10.67 -11.22 0.15
N LYS A 70 10.90 -12.06 -0.86
CA LYS A 70 10.67 -11.71 -2.27
C LYS A 70 9.20 -11.37 -2.54
N ASN A 71 8.26 -12.12 -1.96
CA ASN A 71 6.83 -11.83 -2.09
C ASN A 71 6.50 -10.45 -1.52
N ALA A 72 7.02 -10.11 -0.33
CA ALA A 72 6.81 -8.80 0.27
C ALA A 72 7.47 -7.67 -0.52
N ALA A 73 8.70 -7.86 -1.01
CA ALA A 73 9.40 -6.91 -1.87
C ALA A 73 8.64 -6.64 -3.17
N THR A 74 8.11 -7.70 -3.80
CA THR A 74 7.36 -7.61 -5.06
C THR A 74 6.10 -6.75 -4.90
N LEU A 75 5.41 -6.85 -3.75
CA LEU A 75 4.23 -6.03 -3.46
C LEU A 75 4.52 -4.52 -3.50
N LEU A 76 5.68 -4.09 -3.00
CA LEU A 76 6.09 -2.68 -3.07
C LEU A 76 6.70 -2.32 -4.43
N GLN A 77 7.47 -3.23 -5.03
CA GLN A 77 8.00 -3.05 -6.38
C GLN A 77 6.88 -2.78 -7.39
N ASP A 78 5.80 -3.54 -7.36
CA ASP A 78 4.65 -3.38 -8.25
C ASP A 78 4.01 -1.99 -8.09
N LYS A 79 3.97 -1.45 -6.86
CA LYS A 79 3.47 -0.10 -6.61
C LYS A 79 4.35 0.97 -7.24
N PHE A 80 5.67 0.87 -7.09
CA PHE A 80 6.60 1.78 -7.77
C PHE A 80 6.56 1.64 -9.29
N LYS A 81 6.38 0.43 -9.80
CA LYS A 81 6.23 0.18 -11.24
C LYS A 81 5.00 0.87 -11.81
N LEU A 82 3.88 0.85 -11.09
CA LEU A 82 2.65 1.52 -11.51
C LEU A 82 2.70 3.05 -11.34
N ALA A 83 3.14 3.52 -10.18
CA ALA A 83 3.06 4.93 -9.81
C ALA A 83 4.25 5.78 -10.30
N ALA A 84 5.44 5.19 -10.38
CA ALA A 84 6.68 5.90 -10.76
C ALA A 84 7.29 5.38 -12.08
N ASN A 85 6.76 4.29 -12.66
CA ASN A 85 7.34 3.61 -13.82
C ASN A 85 8.78 3.13 -13.59
N TRP A 86 9.09 2.73 -12.35
CA TRP A 86 10.40 2.20 -11.98
C TRP A 86 10.36 0.68 -11.85
N ASP A 87 11.25 -0.01 -12.57
CA ASP A 87 11.43 -1.47 -12.45
C ASP A 87 12.59 -1.74 -11.49
N LEU A 88 12.33 -1.51 -10.19
CA LEU A 88 13.33 -1.60 -9.14
C LEU A 88 13.87 -3.04 -9.04
N ALA A 89 15.19 -3.20 -8.92
CA ALA A 89 15.80 -4.51 -8.89
C ALA A 89 15.53 -5.26 -7.57
N ILE A 90 15.34 -6.58 -7.65
CA ILE A 90 15.35 -7.49 -6.51
C ILE A 90 16.57 -8.40 -6.62
N THR A 91 17.47 -8.34 -5.65
CA THR A 91 18.73 -9.10 -5.62
C THR A 91 18.91 -9.82 -4.29
N ASP A 92 19.87 -10.75 -4.23
CA ASP A 92 20.27 -11.51 -3.04
C ASP A 92 21.34 -10.81 -2.20
N ALA A 93 22.13 -9.93 -2.82
CA ALA A 93 23.08 -9.06 -2.16
C ALA A 93 23.19 -7.70 -2.88
N SER A 94 23.64 -6.68 -2.17
CA SER A 94 24.00 -5.38 -2.75
C SER A 94 25.01 -4.67 -1.87
N GLU A 95 26.09 -4.18 -2.48
CA GLU A 95 27.09 -3.29 -1.85
C GLU A 95 26.74 -1.80 -2.08
N LYS A 96 25.59 -1.52 -2.70
CA LYS A 96 25.16 -0.16 -3.01
C LYS A 96 24.52 0.51 -1.79
N SER A 97 24.58 1.84 -1.75
CA SER A 97 23.65 2.64 -0.96
C SER A 97 22.27 2.68 -1.63
N ASN A 98 21.25 3.13 -0.91
CA ASN A 98 19.86 3.22 -1.35
C ASN A 98 19.20 1.84 -1.57
N ILE A 99 19.19 1.04 -0.51
CA ILE A 99 18.66 -0.32 -0.53
C ILE A 99 17.52 -0.52 0.47
N ILE A 100 16.70 -1.53 0.21
CA ILE A 100 15.66 -2.03 1.10
C ILE A 100 16.02 -3.48 1.43
N SER A 101 16.59 -3.69 2.61
CA SER A 101 17.09 -4.99 3.04
C SER A 101 16.07 -5.72 3.90
N PHE A 102 15.73 -6.94 3.51
CA PHE A 102 14.91 -7.85 4.30
C PHE A 102 15.81 -8.83 5.04
N LYS A 103 15.61 -8.94 6.36
CA LYS A 103 16.43 -9.78 7.24
C LYS A 103 15.54 -10.63 8.13
N GLU A 104 16.00 -11.85 8.38
CA GLU A 104 15.32 -12.77 9.27
C GLU A 104 15.76 -12.54 10.72
N ASP A 105 14.81 -12.27 11.61
CA ASP A 105 15.00 -12.31 13.07
C ASP A 105 14.05 -13.34 13.68
N LYS A 106 14.57 -14.54 13.95
CA LYS A 106 13.82 -15.67 14.51
C LYS A 106 13.32 -15.44 15.93
N ASN A 107 13.75 -14.38 16.61
CA ASN A 107 13.28 -14.06 17.96
C ASN A 107 11.95 -13.29 17.95
N LEU A 108 11.51 -12.78 16.79
CA LEU A 108 10.24 -12.08 16.64
C LEU A 108 9.09 -13.08 16.49
N ALA A 109 7.90 -12.71 16.99
CA ALA A 109 6.69 -13.47 16.69
C ALA A 109 6.32 -13.35 15.21
N GLU A 110 5.55 -14.30 14.68
CA GLU A 110 5.26 -14.45 13.23
C GLU A 110 4.71 -13.18 12.55
N GLU A 111 3.87 -12.42 13.26
CA GLU A 111 3.23 -11.19 12.77
C GLU A 111 3.95 -9.91 13.24
N THR A 112 5.09 -10.03 13.92
CA THR A 112 5.87 -8.91 14.44
C THR A 112 6.93 -8.51 13.42
N TYR A 113 7.18 -7.20 13.31
CA TYR A 113 8.28 -6.69 12.50
C TYR A 113 8.99 -5.51 13.17
N LYS A 114 10.23 -5.29 12.72
CA LYS A 114 10.97 -4.04 12.94
C LYS A 114 11.26 -3.39 11.59
N LEU A 115 11.06 -2.08 11.52
CA LEU A 115 11.37 -1.27 10.34
C LEU A 115 12.29 -0.13 10.77
N THR A 116 13.48 -0.08 10.18
CA THR A 116 14.47 0.97 10.42
C THR A 116 14.77 1.69 9.12
N VAL A 117 14.55 3.00 9.09
CA VAL A 117 14.80 3.87 7.94
C VAL A 117 15.90 4.86 8.29
N THR A 118 16.90 4.94 7.41
CA THR A 118 18.02 5.88 7.47
C THR A 118 18.20 6.52 6.10
N ASP A 119 18.97 7.60 5.98
CA ASP A 119 19.25 8.24 4.69
C ASP A 119 19.84 7.27 3.64
N ALA A 120 20.55 6.23 4.09
CA ALA A 120 21.26 5.30 3.22
C ALA A 120 20.46 4.03 2.88
N GLN A 121 19.61 3.56 3.79
CA GLN A 121 18.91 2.27 3.62
C GLN A 121 17.66 2.14 4.50
N ILE A 122 16.79 1.24 4.07
CA ILE A 122 15.66 0.70 4.82
C ILE A 122 16.00 -0.74 5.21
N THR A 123 15.79 -1.10 6.47
CA THR A 123 15.91 -2.48 6.96
C THR A 123 14.57 -2.95 7.51
N ILE A 124 14.10 -4.11 7.03
CA ILE A 124 12.91 -4.80 7.52
C ILE A 124 13.36 -6.11 8.17
N GLU A 125 13.04 -6.29 9.44
CA GLU A 125 13.31 -7.51 10.20
C GLU A 125 12.01 -8.18 10.62
N ALA A 126 11.86 -9.47 10.33
CA ALA A 126 10.72 -10.29 10.74
C ALA A 126 11.12 -11.77 10.86
N SER A 127 10.30 -12.59 11.51
CA SER A 127 10.53 -14.04 11.61
C SER A 127 9.87 -14.84 10.50
N GLY A 128 8.98 -14.23 9.70
CA GLY A 128 8.31 -14.90 8.59
C GLY A 128 7.47 -13.96 7.73
N ASN A 129 6.82 -14.55 6.73
CA ASN A 129 6.07 -13.87 5.68
C ASN A 129 5.09 -12.79 6.19
N SER A 130 4.32 -13.07 7.23
CA SER A 130 3.30 -12.14 7.76
C SER A 130 3.94 -10.84 8.28
N GLY A 131 5.02 -10.93 9.06
CA GLY A 131 5.76 -9.75 9.53
C GLY A 131 6.34 -8.91 8.38
N TYR A 132 6.94 -9.54 7.37
CA TYR A 132 7.46 -8.82 6.20
C TYR A 132 6.35 -8.08 5.45
N LEU A 133 5.19 -8.72 5.23
CA LEU A 133 4.06 -8.09 4.56
C LEU A 133 3.53 -6.89 5.35
N TYR A 134 3.41 -7.00 6.67
CA TYR A 134 2.95 -5.89 7.52
C TYR A 134 3.93 -4.72 7.57
N ALA A 135 5.23 -4.99 7.57
CA ALA A 135 6.25 -3.95 7.45
C ALA A 135 6.10 -3.18 6.13
N VAL A 136 5.89 -3.89 5.02
CA VAL A 136 5.63 -3.28 3.71
C VAL A 136 4.34 -2.46 3.72
N GLN A 137 3.27 -2.90 4.40
CA GLN A 137 2.05 -2.07 4.53
C GLN A 137 2.30 -0.77 5.29
N SER A 138 3.13 -0.79 6.33
CA SER A 138 3.54 0.42 7.04
C SER A 138 4.40 1.33 6.15
N LEU A 139 5.33 0.74 5.40
CA LEU A 139 6.18 1.47 4.45
C LEU A 139 5.36 2.15 3.34
N ARG A 140 4.35 1.45 2.79
CA ARG A 140 3.39 2.01 1.83
C ARG A 140 2.67 3.24 2.37
N GLN A 141 2.33 3.24 3.65
CA GLN A 141 1.62 4.36 4.30
C GLN A 141 2.54 5.52 4.70
N LEU A 142 3.85 5.30 4.79
CA LEU A 142 4.84 6.37 4.95
C LEU A 142 5.11 7.12 3.64
N LEU A 143 4.98 6.43 2.51
CA LEU A 143 5.18 7.02 1.18
C LEU A 143 4.09 8.06 0.84
N PRO A 144 4.38 8.99 -0.09
CA PRO A 144 3.36 9.87 -0.65
C PRO A 144 2.17 9.08 -1.18
N THR A 145 0.94 9.59 -0.98
CA THR A 145 -0.31 8.93 -1.39
C THR A 145 -0.37 8.56 -2.88
N ALA A 146 0.43 9.23 -3.71
CA ALA A 146 0.63 8.89 -5.11
C ALA A 146 1.15 7.46 -5.35
N ILE A 147 1.75 6.79 -4.36
CA ILE A 147 2.18 5.39 -4.48
C ILE A 147 1.01 4.44 -4.75
N GLU A 148 -0.21 4.85 -4.39
CA GLU A 148 -1.45 4.11 -4.63
C GLU A 148 -2.13 4.48 -5.96
N SER A 149 -1.52 5.37 -6.76
CA SER A 149 -2.03 5.75 -8.07
C SER A 149 -2.02 4.57 -9.04
N LYS A 150 -3.08 4.45 -9.84
CA LYS A 150 -3.16 3.47 -10.95
C LYS A 150 -2.46 3.96 -12.22
N ASN A 151 -1.96 5.21 -12.22
CA ASN A 151 -1.26 5.84 -13.34
C ASN A 151 0.07 6.43 -12.86
N VAL A 152 1.02 6.56 -13.78
CA VAL A 152 2.31 7.22 -13.50
C VAL A 152 2.09 8.66 -13.05
N VAL A 153 2.75 9.05 -11.97
CA VAL A 153 2.71 10.40 -11.39
C VAL A 153 4.11 11.00 -11.48
N SER A 154 4.24 12.15 -12.15
CA SER A 154 5.48 12.92 -12.25
C SER A 154 5.61 13.95 -11.12
N ASP A 155 6.81 14.48 -10.95
CA ASP A 155 7.10 15.65 -10.09
C ASP A 155 6.81 15.44 -8.59
N ILE A 156 6.89 14.19 -8.14
CA ILE A 156 6.82 13.82 -6.73
C ILE A 156 8.21 13.42 -6.23
N SER A 157 8.58 13.93 -5.05
CA SER A 157 9.69 13.39 -4.29
C SER A 157 9.20 12.16 -3.54
N TRP A 158 9.72 11.00 -3.92
CA TRP A 158 9.41 9.72 -3.30
C TRP A 158 10.29 9.56 -2.05
N GLU A 159 9.97 10.30 -0.99
CA GLU A 159 10.74 10.27 0.26
C GLU A 159 9.88 9.83 1.45
N ILE A 160 10.54 9.30 2.48
CA ILE A 160 9.97 8.97 3.78
C ILE A 160 10.91 9.43 4.91
N PRO A 161 10.40 9.66 6.13
CA PRO A 161 11.27 10.02 7.25
C PRO A 161 12.19 8.89 7.68
N ASN A 162 13.35 9.26 8.22
CA ASN A 162 14.11 8.34 9.06
C ASN A 162 13.31 8.00 10.30
N ILE A 163 13.08 6.70 10.52
CA ILE A 163 12.15 6.23 11.53
C ILE A 163 12.50 4.81 11.95
N GLU A 164 12.28 4.52 13.23
CA GLU A 164 12.34 3.18 13.79
C GLU A 164 10.93 2.81 14.26
N ILE A 165 10.43 1.68 13.78
CA ILE A 165 9.12 1.12 14.14
C ILE A 165 9.32 -0.30 14.65
N GLU A 166 8.77 -0.58 15.82
CA GLU A 166 8.52 -1.95 16.27
C GLU A 166 7.01 -2.11 16.38
N ASP A 167 6.44 -3.10 15.70
CA ASP A 167 4.99 -3.29 15.69
C ASP A 167 4.60 -4.75 15.79
N SER A 168 3.53 -4.99 16.55
CA SER A 168 2.96 -6.31 16.75
C SER A 168 1.44 -6.22 16.90
N PRO A 169 0.68 -7.20 16.39
CA PRO A 169 -0.76 -7.17 16.53
C PRO A 169 -1.17 -7.50 17.97
N ARG A 170 -2.06 -6.69 18.54
CA ARG A 170 -2.67 -6.98 19.85
C ARG A 170 -3.48 -8.28 19.86
N PHE A 171 -4.14 -8.61 18.74
CA PHE A 171 -4.99 -9.79 18.61
C PHE A 171 -4.61 -10.57 17.38
N GLN A 172 -4.51 -11.90 17.51
CA GLN A 172 -4.18 -12.80 16.39
C GLN A 172 -5.30 -12.89 15.33
N TYR A 173 -6.55 -12.64 15.71
CA TYR A 173 -7.69 -12.70 14.77
C TYR A 173 -8.19 -11.29 14.47
N ARG A 174 -8.05 -10.84 13.22
CA ARG A 174 -8.49 -9.52 12.74
C ARG A 174 -9.25 -9.72 11.44
N GLY A 175 -10.57 -9.87 11.57
CA GLY A 175 -11.41 -10.40 10.51
C GLY A 175 -12.43 -9.43 9.92
N LEU A 176 -12.72 -9.58 8.63
CA LEU A 176 -13.87 -8.99 7.94
C LEU A 176 -14.81 -10.11 7.50
N MET A 177 -16.11 -9.97 7.73
CA MET A 177 -17.11 -10.86 7.15
C MET A 177 -17.77 -10.19 5.94
N LEU A 178 -17.78 -10.88 4.80
CA LEU A 178 -18.47 -10.46 3.58
C LEU A 178 -19.67 -11.37 3.33
N ASP A 179 -20.87 -10.79 3.32
CA ASP A 179 -22.12 -11.49 2.98
C ASP A 179 -22.29 -11.53 1.46
N LEU A 180 -22.05 -12.70 0.88
CA LEU A 180 -22.23 -12.98 -0.55
C LEU A 180 -23.59 -13.61 -0.84
N SER A 181 -24.32 -14.06 0.19
CA SER A 181 -25.60 -14.71 0.01
C SER A 181 -26.69 -13.70 -0.32
N ARG A 182 -26.79 -12.60 0.43
CA ARG A 182 -27.87 -11.63 0.26
C ARG A 182 -27.74 -10.86 -1.04
N HIS A 183 -26.53 -10.40 -1.34
CA HIS A 183 -26.15 -9.80 -2.61
C HIS A 183 -24.85 -10.44 -3.08
N PHE A 184 -24.83 -10.89 -4.33
CA PHE A 184 -23.64 -11.50 -4.88
C PHE A 184 -22.66 -10.42 -5.37
N PHE A 185 -21.40 -10.58 -4.99
CA PHE A 185 -20.29 -9.79 -5.51
C PHE A 185 -19.37 -10.71 -6.31
N ASP A 186 -18.83 -10.21 -7.42
CA ASP A 186 -17.94 -11.00 -8.26
C ASP A 186 -16.56 -11.19 -7.62
N ALA A 187 -15.74 -12.04 -8.24
CA ALA A 187 -14.40 -12.32 -7.76
C ALA A 187 -13.46 -11.11 -7.81
N ALA A 188 -13.71 -10.13 -8.70
CA ALA A 188 -12.90 -8.93 -8.79
C ALA A 188 -13.11 -8.07 -7.54
N TYR A 189 -14.37 -7.84 -7.16
CA TYR A 189 -14.72 -7.13 -5.93
C TYR A 189 -14.16 -7.81 -4.68
N ILE A 190 -14.23 -9.15 -4.60
CA ILE A 190 -13.67 -9.89 -3.46
C ILE A 190 -12.15 -9.69 -3.37
N LYS A 191 -11.43 -9.72 -4.51
CA LYS A 191 -9.99 -9.46 -4.55
C LYS A 191 -9.65 -8.03 -4.14
N GLU A 192 -10.37 -7.03 -4.64
CA GLU A 192 -10.20 -5.63 -4.22
C GLU A 192 -10.47 -5.46 -2.72
N THR A 193 -11.44 -6.19 -2.18
CA THR A 193 -11.71 -6.23 -0.73
C THR A 193 -10.54 -6.83 0.04
N ILE A 194 -9.97 -7.94 -0.43
CA ILE A 194 -8.77 -8.56 0.16
C ILE A 194 -7.60 -7.57 0.17
N ASP A 195 -7.36 -6.90 -0.96
CA ASP A 195 -6.29 -5.90 -1.07
C ASP A 195 -6.47 -4.77 -0.04
N ALA A 196 -7.71 -4.25 0.10
CA ALA A 196 -8.02 -3.20 1.04
C ALA A 196 -7.81 -3.62 2.51
N ILE A 197 -8.31 -4.79 2.91
CA ILE A 197 -8.17 -5.25 4.30
C ILE A 197 -6.73 -5.67 4.62
N SER A 198 -5.97 -6.16 3.63
CA SER A 198 -4.56 -6.52 3.80
C SER A 198 -3.70 -5.29 4.07
N MET A 199 -4.00 -4.14 3.43
CA MET A 199 -3.35 -2.86 3.70
C MET A 199 -3.53 -2.42 5.16
N LEU A 200 -4.66 -2.78 5.76
CA LEU A 200 -4.99 -2.52 7.17
C LEU A 200 -4.53 -3.64 8.12
N LYS A 201 -3.67 -4.56 7.65
CA LYS A 201 -3.13 -5.70 8.42
C LYS A 201 -4.20 -6.64 8.99
N MET A 202 -5.37 -6.71 8.36
CA MET A 202 -6.38 -7.74 8.67
C MET A 202 -5.96 -9.06 8.03
N ASN A 203 -6.18 -10.16 8.73
CA ASN A 203 -5.63 -11.47 8.36
C ASN A 203 -6.69 -12.56 8.19
N VAL A 204 -7.97 -12.24 8.40
CA VAL A 204 -9.06 -13.19 8.18
C VAL A 204 -10.16 -12.57 7.30
N LEU A 205 -10.52 -13.28 6.23
CA LEU A 205 -11.73 -13.00 5.46
C LEU A 205 -12.72 -14.13 5.68
N HIS A 206 -13.86 -13.81 6.28
CA HIS A 206 -14.98 -14.73 6.44
C HIS A 206 -16.00 -14.49 5.32
N LEU A 207 -16.11 -15.44 4.39
CA LEU A 207 -17.12 -15.40 3.34
C LEU A 207 -18.40 -16.11 3.80
N HIS A 208 -19.46 -15.34 4.04
CA HIS A 208 -20.79 -15.88 4.31
C HIS A 208 -21.48 -16.20 2.98
N LEU A 209 -21.39 -17.46 2.57
CA LEU A 209 -21.72 -17.92 1.21
C LEU A 209 -23.14 -18.44 1.04
N VAL A 210 -23.85 -18.71 2.14
CA VAL A 210 -25.13 -19.42 2.10
C VAL A 210 -26.09 -18.82 3.11
N ASP A 211 -27.31 -18.54 2.65
CA ASP A 211 -28.43 -18.04 3.45
C ASP A 211 -29.74 -18.30 2.68
N ASP A 212 -30.88 -17.85 3.21
CA ASP A 212 -32.20 -18.10 2.63
C ASP A 212 -32.33 -17.57 1.19
N GLN A 213 -31.66 -16.45 0.89
CA GLN A 213 -31.76 -15.73 -0.38
C GLN A 213 -30.77 -16.24 -1.42
N GLY A 214 -29.84 -17.13 -1.06
CA GLY A 214 -28.75 -17.45 -1.96
C GLY A 214 -27.77 -18.51 -1.50
N TRP A 215 -27.41 -19.38 -2.44
CA TRP A 215 -26.35 -20.38 -2.31
C TRP A 215 -25.20 -20.07 -3.29
N ARG A 216 -24.00 -19.74 -2.80
CA ARG A 216 -22.90 -19.18 -3.63
C ARG A 216 -21.70 -20.10 -3.84
N ILE A 217 -21.74 -21.34 -3.36
CA ILE A 217 -20.63 -22.29 -3.47
C ILE A 217 -21.02 -23.54 -4.24
N GLU A 218 -20.26 -23.92 -5.25
CA GLU A 218 -20.57 -25.13 -6.02
C GLU A 218 -20.38 -26.40 -5.18
N ILE A 219 -21.40 -27.25 -5.13
CA ILE A 219 -21.31 -28.60 -4.57
C ILE A 219 -21.65 -29.59 -5.68
N LYS A 220 -20.62 -30.22 -6.27
CA LYS A 220 -20.75 -31.09 -7.46
C LYS A 220 -21.80 -32.21 -7.32
N LYS A 221 -21.98 -32.74 -6.11
CA LYS A 221 -22.97 -33.78 -5.81
C LYS A 221 -24.42 -33.26 -5.88
N TYR A 222 -24.62 -31.96 -5.66
CA TYR A 222 -25.93 -31.30 -5.56
C TYR A 222 -26.01 -30.08 -6.49
N PRO A 223 -26.01 -30.29 -7.82
CA PRO A 223 -25.91 -29.20 -8.81
C PRO A 223 -27.06 -28.19 -8.72
N LYS A 224 -28.26 -28.63 -8.28
CA LYS A 224 -29.41 -27.74 -8.08
C LYS A 224 -29.17 -26.61 -7.08
N LEU A 225 -28.21 -26.75 -6.16
CA LEU A 225 -27.86 -25.69 -5.21
C LEU A 225 -27.35 -24.44 -5.92
N THR A 226 -26.60 -24.57 -7.01
CA THR A 226 -26.12 -23.43 -7.80
C THR A 226 -26.91 -23.20 -9.08
N GLU A 227 -27.45 -24.24 -9.74
CA GLU A 227 -28.30 -24.07 -10.92
C GLU A 227 -29.60 -23.31 -10.59
N VAL A 228 -30.15 -23.51 -9.40
CA VAL A 228 -31.40 -22.87 -8.94
C VAL A 228 -31.15 -21.98 -7.73
N GLY A 229 -30.53 -22.50 -6.67
CA GLY A 229 -30.35 -21.79 -5.40
C GLY A 229 -29.37 -20.61 -5.45
N ALA A 230 -28.58 -20.46 -6.52
CA ALA A 230 -27.72 -19.29 -6.69
C ALA A 230 -28.47 -18.04 -7.19
N TRP A 231 -29.76 -18.14 -7.50
CA TRP A 231 -30.52 -17.02 -8.04
C TRP A 231 -31.65 -16.64 -7.10
N ARG A 232 -31.85 -15.33 -6.95
CA ARG A 232 -32.95 -14.77 -6.16
C ARG A 232 -34.15 -14.48 -7.03
N VAL A 233 -35.34 -14.64 -6.48
CA VAL A 233 -36.57 -14.10 -7.07
C VAL A 233 -36.70 -12.66 -6.59
N ASP A 234 -37.03 -11.75 -7.50
CA ASP A 234 -37.27 -10.35 -7.13
C ASP A 234 -38.53 -10.25 -6.25
N GLN A 235 -38.32 -9.89 -4.99
CA GLN A 235 -39.33 -9.72 -3.95
C GLN A 235 -38.95 -8.55 -3.03
N GLU A 236 -38.19 -7.58 -3.54
CA GLU A 236 -37.72 -6.43 -2.73
C GLU A 236 -38.88 -5.55 -2.24
N ASP A 237 -40.00 -5.55 -2.96
CA ASP A 237 -41.20 -4.79 -2.63
C ASP A 237 -42.11 -5.45 -1.57
N ILE A 238 -41.74 -6.65 -1.09
CA ILE A 238 -42.63 -7.49 -0.26
C ILE A 238 -42.01 -7.75 1.12
N PRO A 239 -42.73 -7.48 2.23
CA PRO A 239 -42.27 -7.83 3.58
C PRO A 239 -42.00 -9.34 3.72
N TRP A 240 -41.02 -9.72 4.55
CA TRP A 240 -40.56 -11.11 4.65
C TRP A 240 -41.69 -12.13 4.92
N ASN A 241 -42.71 -11.74 5.69
CA ASN A 241 -43.85 -12.57 6.10
C ASN A 241 -44.91 -12.74 5.00
N SER A 242 -44.81 -11.97 3.91
CA SER A 242 -45.78 -11.93 2.81
C SER A 242 -45.29 -12.73 1.60
N ARG A 243 -44.13 -13.38 1.70
CA ARG A 243 -43.56 -14.26 0.67
C ARG A 243 -44.41 -15.54 0.58
N THR A 244 -44.86 -15.88 -0.63
CA THR A 244 -45.66 -17.08 -0.87
C THR A 244 -44.95 -18.33 -0.38
N LYS A 245 -45.58 -19.09 0.53
CA LYS A 245 -45.13 -20.45 0.87
C LYS A 245 -45.10 -21.25 -0.42
N ASN A 246 -43.92 -21.78 -0.78
CA ASN A 246 -43.69 -22.54 -2.02
C ASN A 246 -44.75 -23.65 -2.19
N SER A 247 -45.82 -23.37 -2.94
CA SER A 247 -46.73 -24.39 -3.43
C SER A 247 -46.18 -24.85 -4.78
N LEU A 248 -45.26 -25.82 -4.75
CA LEU A 248 -44.90 -26.71 -5.86
C LEU A 248 -45.28 -26.19 -7.26
N MET A 249 -44.54 -25.21 -7.78
CA MET A 249 -44.68 -24.76 -9.18
C MET A 249 -43.28 -24.44 -9.71
N ILE A 250 -42.63 -25.49 -10.22
CA ILE A 250 -41.53 -25.35 -11.17
C ILE A 250 -42.15 -24.74 -12.44
N LYS A 251 -42.20 -23.42 -12.53
CA LYS A 251 -42.41 -22.71 -13.78
C LYS A 251 -41.31 -21.66 -13.90
N GLN A 252 -40.40 -21.94 -14.83
CA GLN A 252 -39.39 -21.08 -15.43
C GLN A 252 -39.15 -19.75 -14.70
N LEU A 253 -38.07 -19.70 -13.90
CA LEU A 253 -37.47 -18.43 -13.52
C LEU A 253 -37.04 -17.72 -14.80
N THR A 254 -37.72 -16.63 -15.14
CA THR A 254 -37.19 -15.62 -16.04
C THR A 254 -36.02 -14.97 -15.31
N VAL A 255 -34.81 -15.29 -15.75
CA VAL A 255 -33.58 -14.62 -15.29
C VAL A 255 -33.65 -13.19 -15.81
N VAL A 256 -33.85 -12.23 -14.91
CA VAL A 256 -33.65 -10.81 -15.21
C VAL A 256 -32.20 -10.49 -14.81
N PHE A 257 -31.43 -10.02 -15.79
CA PHE A 257 -30.06 -9.54 -15.63
C PHE A 257 -30.02 -8.19 -14.92
#